data_AF-A0A561DCB9-F1
#
_entry.id   AF-A0A561DCB9-F1
#
_cell.length_a   1.000
_cell.length_b   1.000
_cell.length_c   1.000
_cell.angle_alpha   90.00
_cell.angle_beta   90.00
_cell.angle_gamma   90.00
#
_symmetry.space_group_name_H-M   'P 1'
#
loop_
_entity.id
_entity.type
_entity.pdbx_description
1 polymer ?
#
loop_
_entity_poly.entity_id
_entity_poly.type
_entity_poly.pdbx_seq_one_letter_code
_entity_poly.pdbx_strand_id
1 'polypeptide(L)'
;MAELKYLEPTELLEKIYATLCSEYEDAEHYKDEKDQSEIDVTKRRLTKKIFNEFVVDEEYFLTMDSDVFKERYHLYEDDFLRLIKQCSENRVEYETFVQIIDDLIASAKFRLHAFEQLTEEIQKLQEVDEQEESEEENEDPEEE
;
A
#
# COMPACT_ATOMS: atom_id res chain seq x y z
N MET A 1 -3.43 -4.75 21.97
CA MET A 1 -3.60 -3.62 21.03
C MET A 1 -4.66 -4.06 20.05
N ALA A 2 -5.63 -3.21 19.72
CA ALA A 2 -6.62 -3.58 18.70
C ALA A 2 -5.88 -3.74 17.36
N GLU A 3 -6.07 -4.88 16.67
CA GLU A 3 -5.63 -5.03 15.29
C GLU A 3 -6.37 -3.97 14.46
N LEU A 4 -5.64 -2.99 13.96
CA LEU A 4 -6.17 -2.02 13.01
C LEU A 4 -6.28 -2.74 11.67
N LYS A 5 -7.48 -3.22 11.34
CA LYS A 5 -7.76 -3.87 10.06
C LYS A 5 -8.08 -2.81 9.01
N TYR A 6 -7.20 -2.65 8.04
CA TYR A 6 -7.30 -1.70 6.94
C TYR A 6 -7.72 -2.35 5.62
N LEU A 7 -7.29 -3.59 5.39
CA LEU A 7 -7.70 -4.40 4.26
C LEU A 7 -9.10 -4.96 4.50
N GLU A 8 -9.99 -4.77 3.54
CA GLU A 8 -11.32 -5.36 3.52
C GLU A 8 -11.31 -6.62 2.63
N PRO A 9 -11.11 -7.83 3.19
CA PRO A 9 -11.00 -9.05 2.39
C PRO A 9 -12.32 -9.41 1.72
N THR A 10 -12.25 -9.75 0.43
CA THR A 10 -13.38 -10.22 -0.37
C THR A 10 -13.30 -11.74 -0.61
N GLU A 11 -14.44 -12.39 -0.81
CA GLU A 11 -14.47 -13.81 -1.22
C GLU A 11 -13.72 -14.04 -2.55
N LEU A 12 -13.71 -13.03 -3.42
CA LEU A 12 -12.98 -13.09 -4.67
C LEU A 12 -11.46 -13.07 -4.43
N LEU A 13 -10.97 -12.23 -3.52
CA LEU A 13 -9.57 -12.17 -3.12
C LEU A 13 -9.08 -13.55 -2.64
N GLU A 14 -9.85 -14.19 -1.75
CA GLU A 14 -9.54 -15.54 -1.23
C GLU A 14 -9.44 -16.55 -2.37
N LYS A 15 -10.42 -16.59 -3.27
CA LYS A 15 -10.44 -17.53 -4.40
C LYS A 15 -9.25 -17.34 -5.34
N ILE A 16 -8.90 -16.09 -5.66
CA ILE A 16 -7.76 -15.81 -6.55
C ILE A 16 -6.45 -16.18 -5.85
N TYR A 17 -6.32 -15.90 -4.55
CA TYR A 17 -5.14 -16.27 -3.76
C TYR A 17 -4.96 -17.80 -3.70
N ALA A 18 -6.03 -18.54 -3.39
CA ALA A 18 -6.01 -20.00 -3.40
C ALA A 18 -5.64 -20.56 -4.79
N THR A 19 -6.17 -19.95 -5.86
CA THR A 19 -5.81 -20.32 -7.24
C THR A 19 -4.32 -20.12 -7.49
N LEU A 20 -3.75 -18.97 -7.08
CA LEU A 20 -2.32 -18.72 -7.24
C LEU A 20 -1.46 -19.75 -6.48
N CYS A 21 -1.87 -20.14 -5.27
CA CYS A 21 -1.17 -21.18 -4.51
C CYS A 21 -1.19 -22.53 -5.27
N SER A 22 -2.32 -22.89 -5.86
CA SER A 22 -2.44 -24.10 -6.71
C SER A 22 -1.49 -24.04 -7.90
N GLU A 23 -1.38 -22.90 -8.59
CA GLU A 23 -0.47 -22.76 -9.74
C GLU A 23 1.02 -22.88 -9.33
N TYR A 24 1.38 -22.48 -8.10
CA TYR A 24 2.74 -22.74 -7.59
C TYR A 24 2.99 -24.22 -7.32
N GLU A 25 1.99 -24.94 -6.81
CA GLU A 25 2.06 -26.39 -6.62
C GLU A 25 2.13 -27.13 -7.97
N ASP A 26 1.26 -26.78 -8.92
CA ASP A 26 1.22 -27.41 -10.24
C ASP A 26 2.54 -27.20 -11.01
N ALA A 27 3.19 -26.05 -10.81
CA ALA A 27 4.51 -25.75 -11.40
C ALA A 27 5.59 -26.80 -11.05
N GLU A 28 5.49 -27.47 -9.90
CA GLU A 28 6.44 -28.54 -9.51
C GLU A 28 6.30 -29.81 -10.38
N HIS A 29 5.17 -29.96 -11.07
CA HIS A 29 4.85 -31.14 -11.88
C HIS A 29 5.12 -30.97 -13.37
N TYR A 30 5.24 -29.72 -13.86
CA TYR A 30 5.60 -29.45 -15.26
C TYR A 30 7.11 -29.59 -15.47
N LYS A 31 7.52 -30.38 -16.48
CA LYS A 31 8.93 -30.60 -16.81
C LYS A 31 9.35 -29.96 -18.14
N ASP A 32 8.37 -29.64 -18.98
CA ASP A 32 8.61 -29.03 -20.29
C ASP A 32 8.72 -27.50 -20.16
N GLU A 33 9.62 -26.90 -20.93
CA GLU A 33 9.88 -25.46 -20.90
C GLU A 33 8.66 -24.64 -21.33
N LYS A 34 7.83 -25.17 -22.22
CA LYS A 34 6.63 -24.48 -22.69
C LYS A 34 5.60 -24.36 -21.57
N ASP A 35 5.32 -25.48 -20.89
CA ASP A 35 4.37 -25.51 -19.78
C ASP A 35 4.86 -24.63 -18.61
N GLN A 36 6.17 -24.65 -18.33
CA GLN A 36 6.80 -23.77 -17.34
C GLN A 36 6.63 -22.27 -17.69
N SER A 37 6.79 -21.91 -18.96
CA SER A 37 6.58 -20.54 -19.42
C SER A 37 5.11 -20.10 -19.31
N GLU A 38 4.17 -20.98 -19.67
CA GLU A 38 2.73 -20.71 -19.57
C GLU A 38 2.30 -20.49 -18.11
N ILE A 39 2.75 -21.36 -17.18
CA ILE A 39 2.43 -21.21 -15.77
C ILE A 39 3.08 -19.97 -15.15
N ASP A 40 4.28 -19.60 -15.56
CA ASP A 40 4.93 -18.35 -15.13
C ASP A 40 4.18 -17.09 -15.56
N VAL A 41 3.53 -17.13 -16.73
CA VAL A 41 2.64 -16.03 -17.15
C VAL A 41 1.37 -16.02 -16.30
N THR A 42 0.77 -17.17 -16.03
CA THR A 42 -0.42 -17.30 -15.18
C THR A 42 -0.15 -16.78 -13.76
N LYS A 43 0.93 -17.23 -13.11
CA LYS A 43 1.33 -16.78 -11.77
C LYS A 43 1.51 -15.27 -11.70
N ARG A 44 2.16 -14.65 -12.70
CA ARG A 44 2.32 -13.18 -12.78
C ARG A 44 0.98 -12.46 -12.93
N ARG A 45 0.07 -12.96 -13.77
CA ARG A 45 -1.26 -12.37 -13.97
C ARG A 45 -2.10 -12.47 -12.70
N LEU A 46 -2.10 -13.62 -12.03
CA LEU A 46 -2.81 -13.82 -10.77
C LEU A 46 -2.24 -12.96 -9.65
N THR A 47 -0.91 -12.84 -9.54
CA THR A 47 -0.24 -11.94 -8.58
C THR A 47 -0.75 -10.50 -8.74
N LYS A 48 -0.76 -10.00 -9.99
CA LYS A 48 -1.29 -8.65 -10.28
C LYS A 48 -2.79 -8.55 -10.02
N LYS A 49 -3.56 -9.62 -10.27
CA LYS A 49 -5.00 -9.66 -10.00
C LYS A 49 -5.31 -9.56 -8.51
N ILE A 50 -4.56 -10.28 -7.67
CA ILE A 50 -4.66 -10.20 -6.20
C ILE A 50 -4.37 -8.78 -5.74
N PHE A 51 -3.27 -8.20 -6.22
CA PHE A 51 -2.89 -6.82 -5.91
C PHE A 51 -4.00 -5.82 -6.23
N ASN A 52 -4.60 -5.95 -7.41
CA ASN A 52 -5.70 -5.10 -7.87
C ASN A 52 -7.00 -5.28 -7.07
N GLU A 53 -7.17 -6.42 -6.41
CA GLU A 53 -8.38 -6.82 -5.66
C GLU A 53 -8.31 -6.36 -4.19
N PHE A 54 -7.20 -5.77 -3.74
CA PHE A 54 -7.13 -5.17 -2.41
C PHE A 54 -8.12 -4.01 -2.30
N VAL A 55 -9.01 -4.10 -1.30
CA VAL A 55 -9.97 -3.06 -0.95
C VAL A 55 -9.48 -2.36 0.31
N VAL A 56 -9.28 -1.05 0.23
CA VAL A 56 -8.88 -0.21 1.36
C VAL A 56 -9.68 1.08 1.30
N ASP A 57 -10.27 1.46 2.43
CA ASP A 57 -11.14 2.64 2.53
C ASP A 57 -12.30 2.57 1.50
N GLU A 58 -12.97 1.40 1.44
CA GLU A 58 -14.08 1.09 0.51
C GLU A 58 -13.73 1.10 -1.00
N GLU A 59 -12.46 1.31 -1.37
CA GLU A 59 -12.02 1.36 -2.77
C GLU A 59 -11.02 0.25 -3.12
N TYR A 60 -11.19 -0.35 -4.31
CA TYR A 60 -10.19 -1.27 -4.86
C TYR A 60 -8.94 -0.51 -5.30
N PHE A 61 -7.76 -1.08 -5.08
CA PHE A 61 -6.51 -0.58 -5.65
C PHE A 61 -6.59 -0.37 -7.18
N LEU A 62 -7.35 -1.23 -7.87
CA LEU A 62 -7.58 -1.09 -9.32
C LEU A 62 -8.36 0.17 -9.72
N THR A 63 -9.31 0.58 -8.88
CA THR A 63 -10.26 1.66 -9.21
C THR A 63 -10.00 2.95 -8.44
N MET A 64 -9.10 2.91 -7.46
CA MET A 64 -8.64 4.06 -6.70
C MET A 64 -8.09 5.12 -7.64
N ASP A 65 -8.32 6.39 -7.30
CA ASP A 65 -7.75 7.50 -8.04
C ASP A 65 -6.21 7.38 -8.15
N SER A 66 -5.68 7.67 -9.34
CA SER A 66 -4.25 7.46 -9.66
C SER A 66 -3.33 8.31 -8.80
N ASP A 67 -3.73 9.53 -8.48
CA ASP A 67 -2.90 10.44 -7.68
C ASP A 67 -2.96 10.03 -6.20
N VAL A 68 -4.14 9.63 -5.71
CA VAL A 68 -4.31 9.04 -4.38
C VAL A 68 -3.47 7.77 -4.23
N PHE A 69 -3.52 6.86 -5.19
CA PHE A 69 -2.73 5.63 -5.15
C PHE A 69 -1.21 5.93 -5.16
N LYS A 70 -0.76 6.87 -5.98
CA LYS A 70 0.66 7.26 -6.05
C LYS A 70 1.17 7.84 -4.74
N GLU A 71 0.39 8.70 -4.13
CA GLU A 71 0.75 9.33 -2.86
C GLU A 71 0.81 8.30 -1.73
N ARG A 72 -0.18 7.40 -1.67
CA ARG A 72 -0.37 6.50 -0.54
C ARG A 72 0.42 5.20 -0.65
N TYR A 73 0.44 4.55 -1.81
CA TYR A 73 0.82 3.14 -1.92
C TYR A 73 1.89 2.82 -2.95
N HIS A 74 2.18 3.70 -3.91
CA HIS A 74 3.12 3.38 -5.00
C HIS A 74 4.53 3.00 -4.53
N LEU A 75 5.02 3.58 -3.43
CA LEU A 75 6.32 3.21 -2.87
C LEU A 75 6.39 1.77 -2.33
N TYR A 76 5.23 1.17 -2.03
CA TYR A 76 5.11 -0.18 -1.51
C TYR A 76 4.63 -1.17 -2.59
N GLU A 77 4.42 -0.73 -3.84
CA GLU A 77 3.87 -1.57 -4.92
C GLU A 77 4.72 -2.84 -5.13
N ASP A 78 6.04 -2.68 -5.24
CA ASP A 78 6.96 -3.80 -5.40
C ASP A 78 6.96 -4.74 -4.18
N ASP A 79 6.81 -4.19 -2.98
CA ASP A 79 6.73 -4.96 -1.74
C ASP A 79 5.43 -5.76 -1.67
N PHE A 80 4.29 -5.17 -2.04
CA PHE A 80 3.02 -5.89 -2.13
C PHE A 80 3.11 -7.06 -3.12
N LEU A 81 3.62 -6.82 -4.33
CA LEU A 81 3.77 -7.86 -5.34
C LEU A 81 4.71 -8.98 -4.87
N ARG A 82 5.79 -8.61 -4.18
CA ARG A 82 6.72 -9.57 -3.59
C ARG A 82 6.07 -10.39 -2.48
N LEU A 83 5.31 -9.78 -1.57
CA LEU A 83 4.62 -10.48 -0.49
C LEU A 83 3.57 -11.44 -1.03
N ILE A 84 2.75 -11.02 -2.00
CA ILE A 84 1.78 -11.91 -2.66
C ILE A 84 2.48 -13.12 -3.24
N LYS A 85 3.58 -12.89 -3.97
CA LYS A 85 4.39 -13.94 -4.58
C LYS A 85 4.94 -14.91 -3.53
N GLN A 86 5.63 -14.40 -2.51
CA GLN A 86 6.29 -15.24 -1.51
C GLN A 86 5.28 -15.98 -0.63
N CYS A 87 4.16 -15.36 -0.26
CA CYS A 87 3.12 -16.03 0.51
C CYS A 87 2.51 -17.19 -0.28
N SER A 88 2.19 -16.97 -1.56
CA SER A 88 1.59 -18.02 -2.40
C SER A 88 2.56 -19.15 -2.74
N GLU A 89 3.82 -18.83 -3.05
CA GLU A 89 4.88 -19.82 -3.29
C GLU A 89 5.13 -20.72 -2.08
N ASN A 90 4.96 -20.18 -0.86
CA ASN A 90 5.15 -20.91 0.39
C ASN A 90 3.84 -21.43 1.00
N ARG A 91 2.71 -21.34 0.28
CA ARG A 91 1.39 -21.84 0.72
C ARG A 91 0.98 -21.29 2.10
N VAL A 92 1.23 -20.02 2.34
CA VAL A 92 0.79 -19.34 3.56
C VAL A 92 -0.74 -19.36 3.61
N GLU A 93 -1.30 -19.67 4.79
CA GLU A 93 -2.76 -19.68 4.98
C GLU A 93 -3.37 -18.31 4.67
N TYR A 94 -4.56 -18.29 4.08
CA TYR A 94 -5.18 -17.05 3.59
C TYR A 94 -5.34 -15.99 4.69
N GLU A 95 -5.75 -16.40 5.90
CA GLU A 95 -5.88 -15.48 7.04
C GLU A 95 -4.54 -14.82 7.42
N THR A 96 -3.44 -15.59 7.38
CA THR A 96 -2.09 -15.08 7.65
C THR A 96 -1.61 -14.18 6.51
N PHE A 97 -1.90 -14.53 5.26
CA PHE A 97 -1.62 -13.67 4.11
C PHE A 97 -2.32 -12.31 4.25
N VAL A 98 -3.60 -12.30 4.60
CA VAL A 98 -4.38 -11.07 4.82
C VAL A 98 -3.74 -10.20 5.90
N GLN A 99 -3.35 -10.79 7.04
CA GLN A 99 -2.66 -10.07 8.12
C GLN A 99 -1.33 -9.45 7.65
N ILE A 100 -0.51 -10.19 6.91
CA ILE A 100 0.78 -9.69 6.40
C ILE A 100 0.58 -8.50 5.45
N ILE A 101 -0.42 -8.56 4.58
CA ILE A 101 -0.73 -7.45 3.66
C ILE A 101 -1.29 -6.25 4.44
N ASP A 102 -2.14 -6.50 5.43
CA ASP A 102 -2.72 -5.47 6.29
C ASP A 102 -1.64 -4.70 7.08
N ASP A 103 -0.63 -5.40 7.60
CA ASP A 103 0.53 -4.77 8.24
C ASP A 103 1.30 -3.84 7.29
N LEU A 104 1.42 -4.21 6.01
CA LEU A 104 2.06 -3.36 5.01
C LEU A 104 1.19 -2.13 4.68
N ILE A 105 -0.13 -2.29 4.61
CA ILE A 105 -1.08 -1.17 4.43
C ILE A 105 -0.99 -0.22 5.64
N ALA A 106 -0.93 -0.75 6.85
CA ALA A 106 -0.74 0.02 8.07
C ALA A 106 0.54 0.87 8.00
N SER A 107 1.66 0.25 7.58
CA SER A 107 2.94 0.95 7.37
C SER A 107 2.81 2.10 6.38
N ALA A 108 2.12 1.88 5.25
CA ALA A 108 1.87 2.92 4.25
C ALA A 108 1.05 4.10 4.82
N LYS A 109 -0.01 3.79 5.58
CA LYS A 109 -0.83 4.81 6.24
C LYS A 109 -0.06 5.60 7.30
N PHE A 110 0.76 4.93 8.12
CA PHE A 110 1.60 5.62 9.11
C PHE A 110 2.64 6.52 8.45
N ARG A 111 3.23 6.09 7.33
CA ARG A 111 4.14 6.92 6.55
C ARG A 111 3.44 8.19 6.06
N LEU A 112 2.26 8.07 5.48
CA LEU A 112 1.49 9.23 5.01
C LEU A 112 1.20 10.21 6.15
N HIS A 113 0.68 9.69 7.27
CA HIS A 113 0.37 10.49 8.44
C HIS A 113 1.60 11.24 9.00
N ALA A 114 2.78 10.63 8.97
CA ALA A 114 4.02 11.32 9.38
C ALA A 114 4.37 12.50 8.46
N PHE A 115 4.08 12.43 7.15
CA PHE A 115 4.27 13.54 6.22
C PHE A 115 3.21 14.63 6.37
N GLU A 116 1.96 14.25 6.68
CA GLU A 116 0.90 15.20 7.02
C GLU A 116 1.30 16.02 8.26
N GLN A 117 1.75 15.35 9.33
CA GLN A 117 2.27 16.02 10.53
C GLN A 117 3.45 16.94 10.25
N LEU A 118 4.39 16.51 9.41
CA LEU A 118 5.51 17.36 9.00
C LEU A 118 5.02 18.63 8.28
N THR A 119 4.04 18.49 7.39
CA THR A 119 3.47 19.61 6.64
C THR A 119 2.78 20.60 7.56
N GLU A 120 1.99 20.11 8.52
CA GLU A 120 1.33 20.94 9.53
C GLU A 120 2.33 21.73 10.39
N GLU A 121 3.43 21.10 10.83
CA GLU A 121 4.46 21.78 11.62
C GLU A 121 5.23 22.83 10.80
N ILE A 122 5.50 22.56 9.52
CA ILE A 122 6.11 23.57 8.63
C ILE A 122 5.19 24.79 8.47
N GLN A 123 3.88 24.57 8.29
CA GLN A 123 2.90 25.66 8.15
C GLN A 123 2.81 26.52 9.41
N LYS A 124 2.79 25.90 10.60
CA LYS A 124 2.80 26.64 11.87
C LYS A 124 4.03 27.53 12.01
N LEU A 125 5.21 27.04 11.64
CA LEU A 125 6.45 27.82 11.70
C LEU A 125 6.40 29.02 10.73
N GLN A 126 5.85 28.82 9.53
CA GLN A 126 5.69 29.90 8.55
C GLN A 126 4.67 30.96 9.00
N GLU A 127 3.56 30.57 9.60
CA GLU A 127 2.58 31.52 10.16
C GLU A 127 3.14 32.31 11.35
N VAL A 128 4.01 31.70 12.16
CA VAL A 128 4.70 32.40 13.26
C VAL A 128 5.74 33.39 12.71
N ASP A 129 6.53 33.00 11.71
CA ASP A 129 7.50 33.90 11.07
C ASP A 129 6.80 35.09 10.38
N GLU A 130 5.65 34.89 9.71
CA GLU A 130 4.86 35.98 9.11
C GLU A 130 4.21 36.91 10.16
N GLN A 131 3.84 36.38 11.34
CA GLN A 131 3.34 37.20 12.44
C GLN A 131 4.45 38.02 13.10
N GLU A 132 5.63 37.44 13.31
CA GLU A 132 6.80 38.14 13.86
C GLU A 132 7.31 39.25 12.90
N GLU A 133 7.35 39.02 11.58
CA GLU A 133 7.71 40.07 10.60
C GLU A 133 6.65 41.21 10.55
N SER A 134 5.37 40.90 10.78
CA SER A 134 4.30 41.92 10.80
C SER A 134 4.23 42.75 12.09
N GLU A 135 4.76 42.23 13.21
CA GLU A 135 4.92 42.98 14.46
C GLU A 135 6.17 43.88 14.42
N GLU A 136 7.28 43.45 13.77
CA GLU A 136 8.47 44.30 13.60
C GLU A 136 8.27 45.47 12.62
N GLU A 137 7.37 45.38 11.62
CA GLU A 137 7.04 46.51 10.73
C GLU A 137 6.05 47.53 11.34
N ASN A 138 5.39 47.21 12.45
CA ASN A 138 4.42 48.12 13.12
C ASN A 138 4.98 48.81 14.37
N GLU A 139 6.25 48.58 14.75
CA GLU A 139 6.97 49.46 15.67
C GLU A 139 7.44 50.72 14.91
N ASP A 140 6.47 51.58 14.58
CA ASP A 140 6.67 52.95 14.12
C ASP A 140 7.49 53.71 15.17
N PRO A 141 8.64 54.34 14.83
CA PRO A 141 9.36 55.19 15.76
C PRO A 141 8.58 56.50 15.93
N GLU A 142 7.65 56.53 16.89
CA GLU A 142 7.10 57.79 17.39
C GLU A 142 8.16 58.55 18.21
N GLU A 143 8.46 59.75 17.71
CA GLU A 143 8.87 60.98 18.40
C GLU A 143 10.34 61.15 18.89
N GLU A 144 11.13 61.93 18.12
CA GLU A 144 11.65 63.25 18.54
C GLU A 144 12.25 64.07 17.36
#